data_AF-A0A8T6SLP7-F1
#
_entry.id   AF-A0A8T6SLP7-F1
#
_cell.length_a   1.000
_cell.length_b   1.000
_cell.length_c   1.000
_cell.angle_alpha   90.00
_cell.angle_beta   90.00
_cell.angle_gamma   90.00
#
_symmetry.space_group_name_H-M   'P 1'
#
loop_
_entity.id
_entity.type
_entity.pdbx_description
1 polymer ?
#
loop_
_entity_poly.entity_id
_entity_poly.type
_entity_poly.pdbx_seq_one_letter_code
_entity_poly.pdbx_strand_id
1 'polypeptide(L)'
;MDLDELVELCHTDVSKNKEYLGLEKDDKGRYFLKVLTKKYQDTMYMYDFRDRMEKERDKYGKRAKEAKDMNGNDWKALSHSLRTLFEANEMLSKGFVNYPLNSSDLLKKVKEGEVSFDEFEEAYGSMRKMVDDLASSNPQTNRLDKNAQRQMVLNLYRKDSGDEQRTD
;
A
#
# COMPACT_ATOMS: atom_id res chain seq x y z
N MET A 1 15.28 25.66 -1.98
CA MET A 1 14.08 26.25 -1.38
C MET A 1 14.50 26.63 0.02
N ASP A 2 14.62 27.92 0.23
CA ASP A 2 15.08 28.51 1.48
C ASP A 2 14.00 28.35 2.57
N LEU A 3 14.39 28.39 3.85
CA LEU A 3 13.47 28.35 4.98
C LEU A 3 12.48 29.53 4.91
N ASP A 4 12.96 30.68 4.41
CA ASP A 4 12.16 31.89 4.23
C ASP A 4 11.12 31.74 3.11
N GLU A 5 11.45 31.07 2.00
CA GLU A 5 10.48 30.73 0.93
C GLU A 5 9.39 29.77 1.45
N LEU A 6 9.75 28.81 2.31
CA LEU A 6 8.82 27.86 2.92
C LEU A 6 7.84 28.55 3.87
N VAL A 7 8.35 29.48 4.68
CA VAL A 7 7.55 30.28 5.61
C VAL A 7 6.60 31.22 4.84
N GLU A 8 7.06 31.84 3.76
CA GLU A 8 6.25 32.72 2.91
C GLU A 8 5.12 31.93 2.17
N LEU A 9 5.40 30.72 1.70
CA LEU A 9 4.38 29.79 1.17
C LEU A 9 3.36 29.38 2.25
N CYS A 10 3.82 29.16 3.48
CA CYS A 10 2.98 28.80 4.62
C CYS A 10 2.18 29.98 5.20
N HIS A 11 2.49 31.23 4.91
CA HIS A 11 1.71 32.37 5.39
C HIS A 11 0.75 32.95 4.34
N THR A 12 1.05 32.78 3.06
CA THR A 12 0.31 33.48 2.00
C THR A 12 -0.83 32.64 1.40
N ASP A 13 -0.83 31.32 1.60
CA ASP A 13 -1.67 30.42 0.78
C ASP A 13 -2.50 29.37 1.55
N VAL A 14 -2.37 29.28 2.88
CA VAL A 14 -3.14 28.30 3.70
C VAL A 14 -4.65 28.58 3.67
N SER A 15 -5.04 29.84 3.47
CA SER A 15 -6.45 30.23 3.33
C SER A 15 -7.04 29.86 1.97
N LYS A 16 -6.21 29.70 0.93
CA LYS A 16 -6.62 29.44 -0.46
C LYS A 16 -6.51 27.96 -0.86
N ASN A 17 -5.60 27.21 -0.24
CA ASN A 17 -5.31 25.81 -0.60
C ASN A 17 -5.80 24.79 0.45
N LYS A 18 -7.05 24.93 0.93
CA LYS A 18 -7.68 23.98 1.89
C LYS A 18 -7.71 22.53 1.39
N GLU A 19 -7.60 22.31 0.09
CA GLU A 19 -7.52 20.98 -0.52
C GLU A 19 -6.20 20.27 -0.19
N TYR A 20 -5.09 21.02 -0.13
CA TYR A 20 -3.74 20.47 0.01
C TYR A 20 -3.13 20.72 1.39
N LEU A 21 -3.65 21.69 2.15
CA LEU A 21 -3.15 22.03 3.47
C LEU A 21 -4.31 22.39 4.41
N GLY A 22 -4.38 21.76 5.59
CA GLY A 22 -5.44 22.02 6.54
C GLY A 22 -5.09 21.60 7.97
N LEU A 23 -5.78 22.18 8.95
CA LEU A 23 -5.74 21.71 10.33
C LEU A 23 -6.94 20.82 10.59
N GLU A 24 -6.70 19.58 10.99
CA GLU A 24 -7.73 18.62 11.35
C GLU A 24 -7.66 18.29 12.84
N LYS A 25 -8.83 18.08 13.46
CA LYS A 25 -8.95 17.67 14.86
C LYS A 25 -9.42 16.23 14.91
N ASP A 26 -8.81 15.40 15.77
CA ASP A 26 -9.29 14.05 15.99
C ASP A 26 -10.40 13.97 17.04
N ASP A 27 -11.02 12.80 17.18
CA ASP A 27 -12.10 12.55 18.14
C ASP A 27 -11.68 12.78 19.61
N LYS A 28 -10.37 12.82 19.88
CA LYS A 28 -9.77 13.07 21.20
C LYS A 28 -9.34 14.52 21.39
N GLY A 29 -9.62 15.37 20.42
CA GLY A 29 -9.37 16.80 20.44
C GLY A 29 -7.94 17.25 20.14
N ARG A 30 -7.08 16.37 19.61
CA ARG A 30 -5.71 16.68 19.20
C ARG A 30 -5.71 17.29 17.80
N TYR A 31 -4.84 18.27 17.57
CA TYR A 31 -4.71 18.92 16.27
C TYR A 31 -3.63 18.25 15.41
N PHE A 32 -3.90 18.20 14.12
CA PHE A 32 -2.99 17.66 13.12
C PHE A 32 -2.90 18.63 11.95
N LEU A 33 -1.69 18.90 11.50
CA LEU A 33 -1.45 19.52 10.21
C LEU A 33 -1.58 18.45 9.13
N LYS A 34 -2.59 18.58 8.29
CA LYS A 34 -2.77 17.79 7.08
C LYS A 34 -2.07 18.46 5.92
N VAL A 35 -1.19 17.72 5.26
CA VAL A 35 -0.57 18.11 3.99
C VAL A 35 -0.86 17.01 2.98
N LEU A 36 -1.55 17.32 1.89
CA LEU A 36 -2.09 16.37 0.94
C LEU A 36 -2.93 15.29 1.65
N THR A 37 -2.49 14.03 1.56
CA THR A 37 -3.12 12.86 2.19
C THR A 37 -2.52 12.48 3.53
N LYS A 38 -1.50 13.20 4.02
CA LYS A 38 -0.77 12.88 5.26
C LYS A 38 -1.17 13.80 6.40
N LYS A 39 -1.20 13.27 7.62
CA LYS A 39 -1.45 14.03 8.86
C LYS A 39 -0.19 14.02 9.73
N TYR A 40 0.17 15.19 10.24
CA TYR A 40 1.31 15.42 11.10
C TYR A 40 0.82 16.01 12.43
N GLN A 41 1.33 15.51 13.55
CA GLN A 41 0.98 16.08 14.85
C GLN A 41 1.50 17.52 14.95
N ASP A 42 0.67 18.42 15.46
CA ASP A 42 1.01 19.83 15.71
C ASP A 42 2.15 20.02 16.72
N THR A 43 2.33 19.03 17.61
CA THR A 43 3.40 18.96 18.61
C THR A 43 4.73 18.41 18.09
N MET A 44 4.81 18.03 16.80
CA MET A 44 6.04 17.50 16.21
C MET A 44 7.08 18.61 16.00
N TYR A 45 8.36 18.29 16.19
CA TYR A 45 9.43 19.24 15.91
C TYR A 45 9.49 19.62 14.43
N MET A 46 9.78 20.89 14.15
CA MET A 46 9.84 21.40 12.77
C MET A 46 10.94 20.73 11.92
N TYR A 47 12.04 20.28 12.52
CA TYR A 47 13.07 19.54 11.78
C TYR A 47 12.54 18.15 11.35
N ASP A 48 11.83 17.44 12.22
CA ASP A 48 11.19 16.15 11.89
C ASP A 48 10.11 16.33 10.82
N PHE A 49 9.37 17.44 10.88
CA PHE A 49 8.39 17.80 9.85
C PHE A 49 9.06 17.98 8.49
N ARG A 50 10.11 18.81 8.42
CA ARG A 50 10.88 19.04 7.19
C ARG A 50 11.41 17.73 6.63
N ASP A 51 12.08 16.92 7.45
CA ASP A 51 12.70 15.67 6.98
C ASP A 51 11.66 14.69 6.42
N ARG A 52 10.46 14.64 7.02
CA ARG A 52 9.34 13.83 6.48
C ARG A 52 8.81 14.40 5.18
N MET A 53 8.65 15.72 5.09
CA MET A 53 8.18 16.41 3.89
C MET A 53 9.16 16.23 2.72
N GLU A 54 10.46 16.30 2.96
CA GLU A 54 11.50 16.05 1.95
C GLU A 54 11.44 14.60 1.45
N LYS A 55 11.34 13.63 2.37
CA LYS A 55 11.21 12.21 2.00
C LYS A 55 9.97 11.93 1.15
N GLU A 56 8.83 12.53 1.51
CA GLU A 56 7.60 12.37 0.74
C GLU A 56 7.73 13.05 -0.64
N ARG A 57 8.25 14.28 -0.71
CA ARG A 57 8.54 14.97 -1.97
C ARG A 57 9.43 14.13 -2.87
N ASP A 58 10.51 13.58 -2.34
CA ASP A 58 11.47 12.79 -3.12
C ASP A 58 10.83 11.48 -3.62
N LYS A 59 9.98 10.86 -2.80
CA LYS A 59 9.25 9.65 -3.16
C LYS A 59 8.20 9.89 -4.25
N TYR A 60 7.37 10.92 -4.11
CA TYR A 60 6.35 11.27 -5.11
C TYR A 60 7.00 11.81 -6.39
N GLY A 61 8.01 12.66 -6.25
CA GLY A 61 8.78 13.18 -7.37
C GLY A 61 9.49 12.08 -8.16
N LYS A 62 10.05 11.08 -7.48
CA LYS A 62 10.66 9.93 -8.14
C LYS A 62 9.64 9.11 -8.94
N ARG A 63 8.49 8.76 -8.34
CA ARG A 63 7.44 8.00 -9.05
C ARG A 63 6.83 8.75 -10.22
N ALA A 64 6.61 10.06 -10.07
CA ALA A 64 6.08 10.89 -11.14
C ALA A 64 7.08 11.03 -12.30
N LYS A 65 8.38 11.14 -12.00
CA LYS A 65 9.45 11.14 -13.01
C LYS A 65 9.57 9.79 -13.71
N GLU A 66 9.63 8.70 -12.95
CA GLU A 66 9.66 7.33 -13.49
C GLU A 66 8.47 7.06 -14.42
N ALA A 67 7.26 7.44 -14.02
CA ALA A 67 6.08 7.33 -14.88
C ALA A 67 6.22 8.20 -16.15
N LYS A 68 6.67 9.45 -16.02
CA LYS A 68 6.90 10.34 -17.18
C LYS A 68 7.89 9.76 -18.18
N ASP A 69 9.00 9.19 -17.70
CA ASP A 69 10.03 8.56 -18.52
C ASP A 69 9.52 7.25 -19.17
N MET A 70 8.48 6.64 -18.59
CA MET A 70 7.82 5.42 -19.04
C MET A 70 6.44 5.67 -19.66
N ASN A 71 6.31 6.73 -20.46
CA ASN A 71 5.08 7.09 -21.21
C ASN A 71 3.82 7.33 -20.35
N GLY A 72 4.00 7.73 -19.09
CA GLY A 72 2.92 7.98 -18.13
C GLY A 72 2.47 6.74 -17.34
N ASN A 73 3.07 5.56 -17.56
CA ASN A 73 2.64 4.32 -16.93
C ASN A 73 3.34 4.08 -15.58
N ASP A 74 2.55 3.90 -14.52
CA ASP A 74 3.05 3.47 -13.21
C ASP A 74 3.23 1.94 -13.18
N TRP A 75 4.30 1.46 -13.82
CA TRP A 75 4.63 0.03 -13.93
C TRP A 75 4.76 -0.69 -12.58
N LYS A 76 5.08 0.05 -11.51
CA LYS A 76 5.10 -0.49 -10.15
C LYS A 76 3.69 -0.80 -9.65
N ALA A 77 2.74 0.09 -9.90
CA ALA A 77 1.34 -0.16 -9.58
C ALA A 77 0.77 -1.29 -10.43
N LEU A 78 1.05 -1.30 -11.75
CA LEU A 78 0.61 -2.35 -12.68
C LEU A 78 1.16 -3.74 -12.28
N SER A 79 2.46 -3.83 -11.98
CA SER A 79 3.08 -5.06 -11.46
C SER A 79 2.44 -5.52 -10.16
N HIS A 80 2.08 -4.60 -9.25
CA HIS A 80 1.39 -4.96 -8.02
C HIS A 80 -0.02 -5.51 -8.26
N SER A 81 -0.81 -4.87 -9.13
CA SER A 81 -2.15 -5.36 -9.50
C SER A 81 -2.06 -6.76 -10.12
N LEU A 82 -1.13 -6.98 -11.04
CA LEU A 82 -0.93 -8.30 -11.65
C LEU A 82 -0.47 -9.35 -10.61
N ARG A 83 0.40 -8.97 -9.67
CA ARG A 83 0.81 -9.82 -8.55
C ARG A 83 -0.39 -10.27 -7.72
N THR A 84 -1.30 -9.37 -7.38
CA THR A 84 -2.48 -9.72 -6.57
C THR A 84 -3.38 -10.74 -7.25
N LEU A 85 -3.48 -10.69 -8.58
CA LEU A 85 -4.23 -11.69 -9.34
C LEU A 85 -3.55 -13.07 -9.31
N PHE A 86 -2.23 -13.13 -9.44
CA PHE A 86 -1.48 -14.39 -9.29
C PHE A 86 -1.63 -14.98 -7.89
N GLU A 87 -1.52 -14.16 -6.84
CA GLU A 87 -1.73 -14.58 -5.46
C GLU A 87 -3.17 -15.08 -5.24
N ALA A 88 -4.17 -14.40 -5.79
CA ALA A 88 -5.56 -14.83 -5.74
C ALA A 88 -5.77 -16.18 -6.46
N ASN A 89 -5.16 -16.36 -7.64
CA ASN A 89 -5.21 -17.62 -8.37
C ASN A 89 -4.60 -18.78 -7.58
N GLU A 90 -3.42 -18.59 -6.97
CA GLU A 90 -2.81 -19.63 -6.12
C GLU A 90 -3.68 -19.94 -4.90
N MET A 91 -4.21 -18.90 -4.25
CA MET A 91 -5.08 -19.07 -3.09
C MET A 91 -6.36 -19.84 -3.44
N LEU A 92 -7.01 -19.51 -4.56
CA LEU A 92 -8.26 -20.16 -4.98
C LEU A 92 -8.04 -21.57 -5.52
N SER A 93 -6.90 -21.82 -6.16
CA SER A 93 -6.60 -23.12 -6.79
C SER A 93 -5.92 -24.11 -5.84
N LYS A 94 -5.02 -23.63 -4.98
CA LYS A 94 -4.18 -24.46 -4.09
C LYS A 94 -4.56 -24.33 -2.61
N GLY A 95 -5.29 -23.27 -2.23
CA GLY A 95 -5.62 -22.95 -0.84
C GLY A 95 -4.53 -22.21 -0.07
N PHE A 96 -3.39 -21.91 -0.71
CA PHE A 96 -2.28 -21.18 -0.13
C PHE A 96 -1.42 -20.51 -1.22
N VAL A 97 -0.67 -19.48 -0.84
CA VAL A 97 0.25 -18.75 -1.71
C VAL A 97 1.68 -19.23 -1.43
N ASN A 98 2.42 -19.54 -2.49
CA ASN A 98 3.84 -19.90 -2.38
C ASN A 98 4.73 -18.69 -2.66
N TYR A 99 5.77 -18.54 -1.85
CA TYR A 99 6.77 -17.51 -2.03
C TYR A 99 8.16 -18.14 -2.26
N PRO A 100 8.94 -17.65 -3.25
CA PRO A 100 8.55 -16.66 -4.27
C PRO A 100 7.45 -17.19 -5.21
N LEU A 101 6.66 -16.28 -5.77
CA LEU A 101 5.61 -16.65 -6.74
C LEU A 101 6.26 -17.24 -8.00
N ASN A 102 5.62 -18.24 -8.60
CA ASN A 102 6.07 -18.80 -9.88
C ASN A 102 6.12 -17.75 -11.00
N SER A 103 5.33 -16.67 -10.90
CA SER A 103 5.31 -15.56 -11.85
C SER A 103 6.31 -14.44 -11.52
N SER A 104 7.26 -14.65 -10.61
CA SER A 104 8.21 -13.62 -10.16
C SER A 104 8.97 -12.96 -11.30
N ASP A 105 9.38 -13.73 -12.30
CA ASP A 105 10.16 -13.23 -13.44
C ASP A 105 9.33 -12.31 -14.32
N LEU A 106 8.08 -12.70 -14.62
CA LEU A 106 7.14 -11.84 -15.35
C LEU A 106 6.84 -10.56 -14.57
N LEU A 107 6.58 -10.67 -13.26
CA LEU A 107 6.29 -9.52 -12.41
C LEU A 107 7.45 -8.54 -12.36
N LYS A 108 8.69 -9.04 -12.41
CA LYS A 108 9.91 -8.23 -12.47
C LYS A 108 10.01 -7.50 -13.81
N LYS A 109 9.84 -8.20 -14.94
CA LYS A 109 9.82 -7.59 -16.28
C LYS A 109 8.77 -6.49 -16.42
N VAL A 110 7.55 -6.75 -15.95
CA VAL A 110 6.46 -5.75 -15.93
C VAL A 110 6.84 -4.55 -15.08
N LYS A 111 7.43 -4.76 -13.89
CA LYS A 111 7.86 -3.68 -13.00
C LYS A 111 8.98 -2.82 -13.61
N GLU A 112 9.85 -3.44 -14.39
CA GLU A 112 10.98 -2.78 -15.07
C GLU A 112 10.54 -2.12 -16.39
N GLY A 113 9.29 -2.30 -16.82
CA GLY A 113 8.75 -1.73 -18.06
C GLY A 113 9.29 -2.42 -19.32
N GLU A 114 9.78 -3.65 -19.18
CA GLU A 114 10.36 -4.44 -20.29
C GLU A 114 9.30 -5.13 -21.16
N VAL A 115 8.03 -5.01 -20.78
CA VAL A 115 6.86 -5.59 -21.47
C VAL A 115 6.05 -4.43 -22.07
N SER A 116 5.51 -4.61 -23.28
CA SER A 116 4.62 -3.60 -23.87
C SER A 116 3.33 -3.49 -23.07
N PHE A 117 2.65 -2.33 -23.18
CA PHE A 117 1.39 -2.13 -22.46
C PHE A 117 0.30 -3.10 -22.96
N ASP A 118 0.26 -3.38 -24.27
CA ASP A 118 -0.69 -4.32 -24.87
C ASP A 118 -0.48 -5.75 -24.34
N GLU A 119 0.77 -6.21 -24.26
CA GLU A 119 1.11 -7.51 -23.66
C GLU A 119 0.73 -7.58 -22.17
N PHE A 120 0.91 -6.49 -21.43
CA PHE A 120 0.46 -6.40 -20.04
C PHE A 120 -1.06 -6.49 -19.94
N GLU A 121 -1.80 -5.73 -20.75
CA GLU A 121 -3.28 -5.74 -20.73
C GLU A 121 -3.85 -7.12 -21.05
N GLU A 122 -3.27 -7.80 -22.04
CA GLU A 122 -3.67 -9.17 -22.40
C GLU A 122 -3.43 -10.15 -21.24
N ALA A 123 -2.24 -10.12 -20.64
CA ALA A 123 -1.90 -10.97 -19.51
C ALA A 123 -2.78 -10.69 -18.29
N TYR A 124 -3.01 -9.41 -17.99
CA TYR A 124 -3.85 -8.97 -16.88
C TYR A 124 -5.31 -9.38 -17.09
N GLY A 125 -5.87 -9.13 -18.27
CA GLY A 125 -7.25 -9.50 -18.62
C GLY A 125 -7.49 -11.00 -18.55
N SER A 126 -6.55 -11.79 -19.07
CA SER A 126 -6.61 -13.25 -19.04
C SER A 126 -6.57 -13.78 -17.60
N MET A 127 -5.65 -13.27 -16.78
CA MET A 127 -5.53 -13.69 -15.39
C MET A 127 -6.74 -13.27 -14.56
N ARG A 128 -7.26 -12.06 -14.78
CA ARG A 128 -8.46 -11.57 -14.11
C ARG A 128 -9.67 -12.47 -14.39
N LYS A 129 -9.89 -12.81 -15.66
CA LYS A 129 -10.96 -13.71 -16.06
C LYS A 129 -10.84 -15.07 -15.38
N MET A 130 -9.63 -15.64 -15.33
CA MET A 130 -9.37 -16.91 -14.65
C MET A 130 -9.71 -16.85 -13.15
N VAL A 131 -9.32 -15.76 -12.47
CA VAL A 131 -9.64 -15.55 -11.05
C VAL A 131 -11.15 -15.39 -10.84
N ASP A 132 -11.84 -14.65 -11.71
CA ASP A 132 -13.29 -14.45 -11.63
C ASP A 132 -14.05 -15.78 -11.81
N ASP A 133 -13.62 -16.62 -12.77
CA ASP A 133 -14.18 -17.96 -13.03
C ASP A 133 -13.95 -18.91 -11.83
N LEU A 134 -12.74 -18.89 -11.25
CA LEU A 134 -12.40 -19.66 -10.05
C LEU A 134 -13.19 -19.18 -8.83
N ALA A 135 -13.33 -17.87 -8.64
CA ALA A 135 -14.08 -17.31 -7.51
C ALA A 135 -15.56 -17.68 -7.59
N SER A 136 -16.14 -17.67 -8.80
CA SER A 136 -17.55 -18.02 -9.04
C SER A 136 -17.85 -19.51 -8.80
N SER A 137 -16.88 -20.38 -9.07
CA SER A 137 -17.02 -21.83 -8.91
C SER A 137 -16.69 -22.33 -7.50
N ASN A 138 -16.18 -21.47 -6.61
CA ASN A 138 -15.68 -21.87 -5.30
C ASN A 138 -16.53 -21.29 -4.14
N PRO A 139 -17.47 -22.08 -3.56
CA PRO A 139 -18.42 -21.60 -2.55
C PRO A 139 -17.79 -21.20 -1.20
N GLN A 140 -16.53 -21.56 -0.96
CA GLN A 140 -15.82 -21.33 0.31
C GLN A 140 -15.38 -19.87 0.52
N THR A 141 -15.39 -19.04 -0.53
CA THR A 141 -14.99 -17.62 -0.43
C THR A 141 -15.98 -16.75 0.36
N ASN A 142 -17.21 -17.21 0.59
CA ASN A 142 -18.28 -16.36 1.13
C ASN A 142 -18.55 -16.52 2.65
N ARG A 143 -17.83 -17.39 3.36
CA ARG A 143 -17.98 -17.56 4.83
C ARG A 143 -16.64 -17.72 5.52
N LEU A 144 -15.86 -16.64 5.55
CA LEU A 144 -14.75 -16.54 6.50
C LEU A 144 -15.34 -16.49 7.92
N ASP A 145 -15.15 -17.57 8.68
CA ASP A 145 -15.49 -17.59 10.11
C ASP A 145 -14.48 -16.75 10.89
N LYS A 146 -14.87 -15.51 11.19
CA LYS A 146 -14.06 -14.55 11.97
C LYS A 146 -13.68 -15.11 13.35
N ASN A 147 -14.52 -15.95 13.96
CA ASN A 147 -14.21 -16.57 15.24
C ASN A 147 -13.13 -17.64 15.07
N ALA A 148 -13.22 -18.49 14.04
CA ALA A 148 -12.20 -19.47 13.73
C ALA A 148 -10.84 -18.82 13.47
N GLN A 149 -10.80 -17.73 12.68
CA GLN A 149 -9.58 -16.96 12.44
C GLN A 149 -8.99 -16.37 13.73
N ARG A 150 -9.85 -15.76 14.57
CA ARG A 150 -9.43 -15.21 15.85
C ARG A 150 -8.83 -16.28 16.76
N GLN A 151 -9.48 -17.45 16.85
CA GLN A 151 -8.97 -18.56 17.67
C GLN A 151 -7.66 -19.13 17.10
N MET A 152 -7.53 -19.23 15.78
CA MET A 152 -6.28 -19.63 15.15
C MET A 152 -5.13 -18.69 15.52
N VAL A 153 -5.35 -17.37 15.42
CA VAL A 153 -4.33 -16.38 15.82
C VAL A 153 -4.00 -16.51 17.31
N LEU A 154 -5.01 -16.54 18.18
CA LEU A 154 -4.78 -16.69 19.64
C LEU A 154 -4.01 -17.97 19.99
N ASN A 155 -4.27 -19.07 19.29
CA ASN A 155 -3.57 -20.34 19.50
C ASN A 155 -2.11 -20.28 19.06
N LEU A 156 -1.77 -19.52 18.02
CA LEU A 156 -0.37 -19.30 17.62
C LEU A 156 0.38 -18.53 18.72
N TYR A 157 -0.21 -17.45 19.24
CA TYR A 157 0.40 -16.68 20.34
C TYR A 157 0.54 -17.48 21.64
N ARG A 158 -0.38 -18.39 21.94
CA ARG A 158 -0.26 -19.31 23.09
C ARG A 158 0.90 -20.29 22.96
N LYS A 159 1.30 -20.67 21.75
CA LYS A 159 2.35 -21.67 21.52
C LYS A 159 3.76 -21.10 21.70
N ASP A 160 3.91 -19.79 21.50
CA ASP A 160 5.17 -19.05 21.72
C ASP A 160 5.28 -18.49 23.15
N SER A 161 4.17 -18.45 23.88
CA SER A 161 4.15 -18.21 25.32
C SER A 161 4.51 -19.53 26.00
N GLY A 162 5.80 -19.78 26.17
CA GLY A 162 6.28 -20.83 27.08
C GLY A 162 5.82 -20.52 28.50
N ASP A 163 4.57 -20.86 28.83
CA ASP A 163 4.14 -21.04 30.20
C ASP A 163 4.82 -22.33 30.70
N GLU A 164 6.09 -22.17 31.12
CA GLU A 164 6.64 -22.98 32.19
C GLU A 164 5.61 -23.00 33.30
N GLN A 165 5.03 -24.19 33.51
CA GLN A 165 4.26 -24.49 34.69
C GLN A 165 5.14 -24.16 35.91
N ARG A 166 4.94 -23.00 36.52
CA ARG A 166 5.33 -22.78 37.92
C ARG A 166 4.39 -23.62 38.77
N THR A 167 4.77 -24.89 38.93
CA THR A 167 4.36 -25.70 40.07
C THR A 167 5.12 -25.18 41.29
N ASP A 168 4.42 -24.45 42.15
CA ASP A 168 4.75 -24.35 43.57
C ASP A 168 4.01 -25.45 44.34
#